data_AF-A0A1X0MLK7-F1
#
_entry.id   AF-A0A1X0MLK7-F1
#
_cell.length_a   1.000
_cell.length_b   1.000
_cell.length_c   1.000
_cell.angle_alpha   90.00
_cell.angle_beta   90.00
_cell.angle_gamma   90.00
#
_symmetry.space_group_name_H-M   'P 1'
#
loop_
_entity.id
_entity.type
_entity.pdbx_description
1 polymer ?
#
loop_
_entity_poly.entity_id
_entity_poly.type
_entity_poly.pdbx_seq_one_letter_code
_entity_poly.pdbx_strand_id
1 'polypeptide(L)'
;MDAKGYIDLVCARLVGGNSIPVKIRSRDEVPQGEVDELFAAIDFLIDYYRGKGLIPKKLAFAFVDVYVGFSIRHDFFDEIESQRYEDIGITLQEKAYELFG
;
A
#
# COMPACT_ATOMS: atom_id res chain seq x y z
N MET A 1 6.96 12.73 -12.18
CA MET A 1 7.68 12.25 -10.99
C MET A 1 8.61 11.12 -11.43
N ASP A 2 9.77 10.93 -10.78
CA ASP A 2 10.70 9.85 -11.12
C ASP A 2 10.52 8.63 -10.20
N ALA A 3 11.20 7.51 -10.47
CA ALA A 3 11.08 6.28 -9.68
C ALA A 3 11.38 6.49 -8.18
N LYS A 4 12.30 7.38 -7.84
CA LYS A 4 12.61 7.72 -6.44
C LYS A 4 11.42 8.41 -5.78
N GLY A 5 10.81 9.39 -6.45
CA GLY A 5 9.60 10.05 -5.95
C GLY A 5 8.44 9.09 -5.74
N TYR A 6 8.23 8.13 -6.65
CA TYR A 6 7.20 7.09 -6.47
C TYR A 6 7.51 6.15 -5.30
N ILE A 7 8.77 5.77 -5.07
CA ILE A 7 9.16 4.99 -3.88
C ILE A 7 8.86 5.77 -2.60
N ASP A 8 9.24 7.05 -2.55
CA ASP A 8 9.00 7.89 -1.38
C ASP A 8 7.50 8.04 -1.09
N LEU A 9 6.66 8.14 -2.13
CA LEU A 9 5.21 8.15 -2.02
C LEU A 9 4.67 6.84 -1.45
N VAL A 10 5.04 5.69 -2.03
CA VAL A 10 4.60 4.37 -1.55
C VAL A 10 5.00 4.19 -0.08
N CYS A 11 6.24 4.53 0.28
CA CYS A 11 6.68 4.46 1.67
C CYS A 11 5.88 5.40 2.58
N ALA A 12 5.58 6.62 2.16
CA ALA A 12 4.78 7.55 2.95
C ALA A 12 3.35 7.00 3.20
N ARG A 13 2.74 6.39 2.18
CA ARG A 13 1.37 5.86 2.23
C ARG A 13 1.23 4.52 2.95
N LEU A 14 2.29 3.71 3.01
CA LEU A 14 2.27 2.40 3.69
C LEU A 14 2.89 2.43 5.10
N VAL A 15 4.06 3.06 5.27
CA VAL A 15 4.86 2.99 6.50
C VAL A 15 5.16 4.34 7.16
N GLY A 16 4.73 5.45 6.56
CA GLY A 16 4.87 6.79 7.12
C GLY A 16 4.04 7.03 8.39
N GLY A 17 4.35 8.12 9.11
CA GLY A 17 3.63 8.48 10.35
C GLY A 17 2.16 8.88 10.16
N ASN A 18 1.73 9.18 8.93
CA ASN A 18 0.34 9.43 8.55
C ASN A 18 -0.09 8.48 7.41
N SER A 19 0.42 7.24 7.43
CA SER A 19 0.14 6.24 6.42
C SER A 19 -1.29 5.74 6.49
N ILE A 20 -1.77 5.11 5.42
CA ILE A 20 -3.12 4.53 5.38
C ILE A 20 -3.32 3.51 6.52
N PRO A 21 -2.41 2.56 6.80
CA PRO A 21 -2.54 1.68 7.96
C PRO A 21 -2.61 2.43 9.31
N VAL A 22 -1.91 3.55 9.46
CA VAL A 22 -1.98 4.37 10.68
C VAL A 22 -3.35 5.02 10.82
N LYS A 23 -3.90 5.55 9.72
CA LYS A 23 -5.24 6.16 9.70
C LYS A 23 -6.33 5.14 10.03
N ILE A 24 -6.27 3.95 9.43
CA ILE A 24 -7.18 2.83 9.74
C ILE A 24 -7.14 2.51 11.23
N ARG A 25 -5.95 2.34 11.82
CA ARG A 25 -5.81 2.05 13.26
C ARG A 25 -6.28 3.18 14.16
N SER A 26 -6.12 4.43 13.72
CA SER A 26 -6.52 5.63 14.44
C SER A 26 -8.00 5.99 14.22
N ARG A 27 -8.68 5.26 13.32
CA ARG A 27 -10.05 5.51 12.87
C ARG A 27 -10.23 6.87 12.20
N ASP A 28 -9.17 7.35 11.56
CA ASP A 28 -9.22 8.51 10.70
C ASP A 28 -9.74 8.09 9.32
N GLU A 29 -10.38 9.04 8.63
CA GLU A 29 -10.84 8.82 7.26
C GLU A 29 -9.64 8.48 6.34
N VAL A 30 -9.83 7.43 5.52
CA VAL A 30 -8.92 7.08 4.43
C VAL A 30 -9.55 7.56 3.12
N PRO A 31 -9.11 8.70 2.56
CA PRO A 31 -9.67 9.21 1.32
C PRO A 31 -9.35 8.27 0.17
N GLN A 32 -10.33 8.02 -0.70
CA GLN A 32 -10.13 7.14 -1.86
C GLN A 32 -8.99 7.62 -2.76
N GLY A 33 -8.83 8.94 -2.93
CA GLY A 33 -7.73 9.51 -3.71
C GLY A 33 -6.33 9.15 -3.19
N GLU A 34 -6.16 8.87 -1.89
CA GLU A 34 -4.87 8.41 -1.37
C GLU A 34 -4.58 6.95 -1.72
N VAL A 35 -5.63 6.14 -1.78
CA VAL A 35 -5.55 4.72 -2.20
C VAL A 35 -5.26 4.65 -3.70
N ASP A 36 -5.97 5.44 -4.50
CA ASP A 36 -5.77 5.50 -5.95
C ASP A 36 -4.36 5.98 -6.30
N GLU A 37 -3.87 7.01 -5.60
CA GLU A 37 -2.50 7.52 -5.76
C GLU A 37 -1.46 6.46 -5.40
N LEU A 38 -1.67 5.72 -4.31
CA LEU A 38 -0.82 4.61 -3.91
C LEU A 38 -0.78 3.52 -4.99
N PHE A 39 -1.93 3.09 -5.50
CA PHE A 39 -2.00 2.04 -6.52
C PHE A 39 -1.33 2.47 -7.82
N ALA A 40 -1.60 3.69 -8.30
CA ALA A 40 -0.95 4.22 -9.50
C ALA A 40 0.58 4.31 -9.34
N ALA A 41 1.06 4.67 -8.14
CA ALA A 41 2.48 4.70 -7.84
C ALA A 41 3.12 3.30 -7.87
N ILE A 42 2.43 2.30 -7.33
CA ILE A 42 2.91 0.92 -7.34
C ILE A 42 2.93 0.36 -8.77
N ASP A 43 1.88 0.61 -9.56
CA ASP A 43 1.80 0.16 -10.96
C ASP A 43 2.94 0.73 -11.79
N PHE A 44 3.24 2.03 -11.61
CA PHE A 44 4.42 2.63 -12.23
C PHE A 44 5.73 1.92 -11.81
N LEU A 45 5.88 1.58 -10.53
CA LEU A 45 7.09 0.93 -10.03
C LEU A 45 7.22 -0.52 -10.52
N ILE A 46 6.11 -1.24 -10.63
CA ILE A 46 6.06 -2.58 -11.23
C ILE A 46 6.60 -2.51 -12.66
N ASP A 47 6.04 -1.63 -13.49
CA ASP A 47 6.50 -1.47 -14.87
C ASP A 47 7.96 -0.98 -14.94
N TYR A 48 8.35 -0.07 -14.05
CA TYR A 48 9.71 0.46 -14.00
C TYR A 48 10.74 -0.60 -13.62
N TYR A 49 10.41 -1.51 -12.70
CA TYR A 49 11.31 -2.56 -12.23
C TYR A 49 11.16 -3.89 -12.96
N ARG A 50 10.17 -4.04 -13.85
CA ARG A 50 9.99 -5.25 -14.67
C ARG A 50 11.29 -5.60 -15.42
N GLY A 51 11.79 -6.80 -15.17
CA GLY A 51 13.04 -7.31 -15.75
C GLY A 51 14.33 -6.70 -15.17
N LYS A 52 14.25 -5.83 -14.15
CA LYS A 52 15.41 -5.31 -13.42
C LYS A 52 15.67 -6.20 -12.21
N GLY A 53 16.90 -6.73 -12.08
CA GLY A 53 17.25 -7.63 -10.97
C GLY A 53 17.47 -6.97 -9.61
N LEU A 54 17.27 -5.65 -9.48
CA LEU A 54 17.52 -4.91 -8.24
C LEU A 54 16.38 -3.93 -7.93
N ILE A 55 15.61 -4.26 -6.91
CA ILE A 55 14.57 -3.38 -6.34
C ILE A 55 15.14 -2.75 -5.06
N PRO A 56 14.95 -1.44 -4.83
CA PRO A 56 15.44 -0.78 -3.63
C PRO A 56 14.88 -1.41 -2.35
N LYS A 57 15.76 -1.70 -1.38
CA LYS A 57 15.39 -2.27 -0.08
C LYS A 57 14.32 -1.46 0.65
N LYS A 58 14.33 -0.14 0.49
CA LYS A 58 13.33 0.76 1.07
C LYS A 58 11.92 0.43 0.58
N LEU A 59 11.77 0.15 -0.72
CA LEU A 59 10.50 -0.25 -1.30
C LEU A 59 10.07 -1.63 -0.80
N ALA A 60 11.00 -2.60 -0.80
CA ALA A 60 10.74 -3.94 -0.25
C ALA A 60 10.26 -3.90 1.21
N PHE A 61 10.88 -3.06 2.04
CA PHE A 61 10.48 -2.89 3.43
C PHE A 61 9.04 -2.35 3.59
N ALA A 62 8.58 -1.49 2.68
CA ALA A 62 7.23 -0.95 2.73
C ALA A 62 6.13 -2.00 2.48
N PHE A 63 6.47 -3.13 1.85
CA PHE A 63 5.56 -4.23 1.55
C PHE A 63 5.64 -5.40 2.54
N VAL A 64 6.54 -5.35 3.54
CA VAL A 64 6.64 -6.38 4.57
C VAL A 64 5.34 -6.40 5.37
N ASP A 65 4.69 -7.57 5.43
CA ASP A 65 3.42 -7.80 6.11
C ASP A 65 2.32 -6.80 5.73
N VAL A 66 2.32 -6.33 4.48
CA VAL A 66 1.44 -5.24 4.02
C VAL A 66 -0.03 -5.51 4.33
N TYR A 67 -0.49 -6.76 4.18
CA TYR A 67 -1.87 -7.16 4.44
C TYR A 67 -2.29 -6.94 5.91
N VAL A 68 -1.39 -7.11 6.87
CA VAL A 68 -1.71 -6.95 8.31
C VAL A 68 -2.12 -5.52 8.63
N GLY A 69 -1.66 -4.53 7.87
CA GLY A 69 -2.07 -3.14 8.00
C GLY A 69 -3.53 -2.87 7.62
N PHE A 70 -4.17 -3.80 6.93
CA PHE A 70 -5.50 -3.68 6.34
C PHE A 70 -6.47 -4.78 6.79
N SER A 71 -5.97 -5.82 7.45
CA SER A 71 -6.79 -6.84 8.11
C SER A 71 -7.34 -6.28 9.42
N ILE A 72 -8.62 -5.90 9.42
CA ILE A 72 -9.27 -5.28 10.57
C ILE A 72 -10.30 -6.22 11.17
N ARG A 73 -10.44 -6.14 12.49
CA ARG A 73 -11.50 -6.85 13.20
C ARG A 73 -12.83 -6.12 13.00
N HIS A 74 -13.88 -6.87 12.70
CA HIS A 74 -15.25 -6.37 12.42
C HIS A 74 -15.93 -5.66 13.61
N ASP A 75 -15.27 -5.52 14.75
CA ASP A 75 -15.79 -4.85 15.94
C ASP A 75 -15.67 -3.31 15.88
N PHE A 76 -14.89 -2.76 14.93
CA PHE A 76 -14.60 -1.32 14.88
C PHE A 76 -15.11 -0.57 13.65
N PHE A 77 -15.43 -1.29 12.57
CA PHE A 77 -15.86 -0.73 11.30
C PHE A 77 -17.15 -1.41 10.86
N ASP A 78 -17.97 -0.72 10.07
CA ASP A 78 -19.10 -1.39 9.44
C ASP A 78 -18.62 -2.39 8.37
N GLU A 79 -19.55 -3.21 7.87
CA GLU A 79 -19.23 -4.25 6.90
C GLU A 79 -18.66 -3.69 5.59
N ILE A 80 -19.14 -2.52 5.17
CA ILE A 80 -18.73 -1.87 3.92
C ILE A 80 -17.29 -1.35 4.04
N GLU A 81 -16.98 -0.65 5.13
CA GLU A 81 -15.64 -0.17 5.41
C GLU A 81 -14.66 -1.31 5.64
N SER A 82 -15.06 -2.33 6.41
CA SER A 82 -14.22 -3.51 6.64
C SER A 82 -13.86 -4.21 5.33
N GLN A 83 -14.86 -4.45 4.48
CA GLN A 83 -14.66 -5.07 3.16
C GLN A 83 -13.75 -4.20 2.29
N ARG A 84 -13.97 -2.89 2.25
CA ARG A 84 -13.14 -1.96 1.49
C ARG A 84 -11.67 -2.05 1.90
N TYR A 85 -11.37 -2.09 3.19
CA TYR A 85 -9.99 -2.18 3.65
C TYR A 85 -9.37 -3.54 3.36
N GLU A 86 -10.14 -4.63 3.50
CA GLU A 86 -9.70 -5.96 3.10
C GLU A 86 -9.37 -6.04 1.61
N ASP A 87 -10.22 -5.49 0.74
CA ASP A 87 -10.00 -5.41 -0.72
C ASP A 87 -8.70 -4.66 -1.06
N ILE A 88 -8.41 -3.56 -0.34
CA ILE A 88 -7.16 -2.82 -0.48
C ILE A 88 -5.97 -3.70 -0.07
N GLY A 89 -6.07 -4.41 1.06
CA GLY A 89 -5.05 -5.32 1.54
C GLY A 89 -4.72 -6.43 0.55
N ILE A 90 -5.75 -7.07 -0.03
CA ILE A 90 -5.60 -8.10 -1.06
C ILE A 90 -4.91 -7.54 -2.31
N THR A 91 -5.39 -6.39 -2.79
CA THR A 91 -4.82 -5.72 -3.97
C THR A 91 -3.33 -5.37 -3.76
N LEU A 92 -2.96 -4.89 -2.57
CA LEU A 92 -1.57 -4.60 -2.23
C LEU A 92 -0.70 -5.86 -2.22
N GLN A 93 -1.24 -6.98 -1.77
CA GLN A 93 -0.53 -8.25 -1.76
C GLN A 93 -0.31 -8.77 -3.19
N GLU A 94 -1.32 -8.68 -4.06
CA GLU A 94 -1.18 -9.02 -5.49
C GLU A 94 -0.12 -8.16 -6.18
N LYS A 95 -0.16 -6.84 -5.96
CA LYS A 95 0.86 -5.92 -6.50
C LYS A 95 2.26 -6.19 -5.94
N ALA A 96 2.37 -6.61 -4.68
CA ALA A 96 3.65 -7.04 -4.11
C ALA A 96 4.19 -8.28 -4.82
N TYR A 97 3.34 -9.27 -5.12
CA TYR A 97 3.74 -10.44 -5.90
C TYR A 97 4.22 -10.06 -7.31
N GLU A 98 3.54 -9.14 -7.99
CA GLU A 98 3.99 -8.69 -9.31
C GLU A 98 5.31 -7.90 -9.25
N LEU A 99 5.51 -7.12 -8.19
CA LEU A 99 6.71 -6.31 -8.02
C LEU A 99 7.95 -7.14 -7.67
N PHE A 100 7.79 -8.17 -6.83
CA PHE A 100 8.93 -8.93 -6.27
C PHE A 100 9.05 -10.38 -6.77
N GLY A 101 8.05 -10.91 -7.46
CA GLY A 101 8.03 -12.26 -8.03
C GLY A 101 8.69 -12.35 -9.40
#